data_AF-A0A9E3XHQ0-F1
#
_entry.id   AF-A0A9E3XHQ0-F1
#
_cell.length_a   1.000
_cell.length_b   1.000
_cell.length_c   1.000
_cell.angle_alpha   90.00
_cell.angle_beta   90.00
_cell.angle_gamma   90.00
#
_symmetry.space_group_name_H-M   'P 1'
#
loop_
_entity.id
_entity.type
_entity.pdbx_description
1 polymer ?
#
loop_
_entity_poly.entity_id
_entity_poly.type
_entity_poly.pdbx_seq_one_letter_code
_entity_poly.pdbx_strand_id
1 'polypeptide(L)' 'NRLKILVSDNGQGIPESEVGQIFAKGAGLSNTYERLKTVYGDDFIFEVENTHPGVRNFIDIPARGKG' A
#
# COMPACT_ATOMS: atom_id res chain seq x y z
N ASN A 1 -8.99 8.88 -15.64
CA ASN A 1 -9.16 9.54 -14.34
C ASN A 1 -8.71 8.58 -13.24
N ARG A 2 -7.93 9.02 -12.26
CA ARG A 2 -7.36 8.15 -11.21
C ARG A 2 -7.73 8.68 -9.83
N LEU A 3 -7.93 7.77 -8.87
CA LEU A 3 -8.15 8.07 -7.47
C LEU A 3 -6.86 7.81 -6.70
N LYS A 4 -6.40 8.82 -5.96
CA LYS A 4 -5.19 8.76 -5.13
C LYS A 4 -5.60 8.79 -3.67
N ILE A 5 -5.13 7.82 -2.90
CA ILE A 5 -5.41 7.69 -1.47
C ILE A 5 -4.08 7.71 -0.74
N LEU A 6 -4.00 8.54 0.30
CA LEU A 6 -2.86 8.63 1.19
C LEU A 6 -3.32 8.35 2.61
N VAL A 7 -2.72 7.37 3.27
CA VAL A 7 -2.97 7.07 4.69
C VAL A 7 -1.66 7.23 5.43
N SER A 8 -1.65 8.07 6.46
CA SER A 8 -0.48 8.29 7.32
C SER A 8 -0.85 8.06 8.77
N ASP A 9 0.08 7.45 9.51
CA ASP A 9 0.04 7.37 10.97
C ASP A 9 1.28 8.02 11.57
N ASN A 10 1.24 8.25 12.88
CA ASN A 10 2.36 8.79 13.66
C ASN A 10 2.91 7.77 14.69
N GLY A 11 2.82 6.48 14.36
CA GLY A 11 3.25 5.38 15.22
C GLY A 11 4.76 5.13 15.19
N GLN A 12 5.17 3.92 15.57
CA GLN A 12 6.60 3.55 15.66
C GLN A 12 7.31 3.46 14.30
N GLY A 13 6.55 3.39 13.20
CA GLY A 13 7.11 3.11 11.88
C GLY A 13 7.37 1.63 11.66
N ILE A 14 7.97 1.31 10.51
CA ILE A 14 8.38 -0.07 10.15
C ILE A 14 9.85 -0.27 10.59
N PRO A 15 10.18 -1.37 11.30
CA PRO A 15 11.58 -1.71 11.59
C PRO A 15 12.38 -1.89 10.29
N GLU A 16 13.61 -1.35 10.21
CA GLU A 16 14.44 -1.44 8.99
C GLU A 16 14.67 -2.89 8.50
N SER A 17 14.78 -3.83 9.44
CA SER A 17 14.92 -5.27 9.17
C SER A 17 13.71 -5.89 8.46
N GLU A 18 12.56 -5.22 8.49
CA GLU A 18 11.29 -5.71 7.92
C GLU A 18 10.90 -5.02 6.61
N VAL A 19 11.50 -3.87 6.27
CA VAL A 19 11.13 -3.05 5.10
C VAL A 19 11.09 -3.88 3.80
N GLY A 20 12.07 -4.74 3.56
CA GLY A 20 12.12 -5.59 2.36
C GLY A 20 11.11 -6.74 2.34
N GLN A 21 10.41 -6.99 3.45
CA GLN A 21 9.50 -8.13 3.63
C GLN A 21 8.08 -7.70 4.03
N ILE A 22 7.78 -6.40 4.03
CA ILE A 22 6.49 -5.86 4.51
C ILE A 22 5.27 -6.46 3.77
N PHE A 23 5.41 -6.69 2.46
CA PHE A 23 4.35 -7.32 1.66
C PHE A 23 4.30 -8.84 1.81
N ALA A 24 5.32 -9.46 2.42
CA ALA A 24 5.39 -10.90 2.64
C ALA A 24 5.02 -11.33 4.07
N LYS A 25 5.20 -10.45 5.06
CA LYS A 25 5.05 -10.77 6.49
C LYS A 25 3.76 -10.27 7.14
N GLY A 26 3.08 -9.29 6.55
CA GLY A 26 1.90 -8.67 7.17
C GLY A 26 0.59 -9.14 6.55
N ALA A 27 -0.34 -9.67 7.37
CA ALA A 27 -1.68 -10.07 6.93
C ALA A 27 -2.50 -8.91 6.31
N GLY A 28 -2.17 -7.65 6.64
CA GLY A 28 -2.87 -6.47 6.11
C GLY A 28 -2.37 -5.99 4.75
N LEU A 29 -1.05 -5.81 4.60
CA LEU A 29 -0.45 -5.27 3.36
C LEU A 29 -0.48 -6.30 2.22
N SER A 30 -0.19 -7.57 2.50
CA SER A 30 -0.27 -8.64 1.49
C SER A 30 -1.69 -8.79 0.94
N ASN A 31 -2.68 -8.87 1.82
CA ASN A 31 -4.10 -8.96 1.45
C ASN A 31 -4.58 -7.71 0.70
N THR A 32 -4.11 -6.52 1.05
CA THR A 32 -4.41 -5.29 0.29
C THR A 32 -3.80 -5.36 -1.11
N TYR A 33 -2.54 -5.76 -1.23
CA TYR A 33 -1.87 -5.92 -2.52
C TYR A 33 -2.58 -6.95 -3.42
N GLU A 34 -2.90 -8.13 -2.89
CA GLU A 34 -3.62 -9.19 -3.60
C GLU A 34 -4.98 -8.69 -4.11
N ARG A 35 -5.75 -7.97 -3.28
CA ARG A 35 -7.04 -7.41 -3.69
C ARG A 35 -6.90 -6.35 -4.77
N LEU A 36 -5.92 -5.45 -4.65
CA LEU A 36 -5.64 -4.45 -5.68
C LEU A 36 -5.26 -5.15 -7.00
N LYS A 37 -4.43 -6.18 -6.95
CA LYS A 37 -4.03 -6.99 -8.10
C LYS A 37 -5.21 -7.74 -8.73
N THR A 38 -6.11 -8.31 -7.94
CA THR A 38 -7.32 -8.98 -8.44
C THR A 38 -8.27 -8.02 -9.15
N VAL A 39 -8.47 -6.82 -8.60
CA VAL A 39 -9.46 -5.85 -9.13
C VAL A 39 -8.90 -5.04 -10.31
N TYR A 40 -7.64 -4.62 -10.24
CA TYR A 40 -7.04 -3.68 -11.20
C TYR A 40 -5.98 -4.31 -12.10
N GLY A 41 -5.62 -5.59 -11.88
CA GLY A 41 -4.49 -6.21 -12.58
C GLY A 41 -3.19 -5.47 -12.21
N ASP A 42 -2.39 -5.11 -13.20
CA ASP A 42 -1.18 -4.30 -13.02
C ASP A 42 -1.46 -2.78 -13.02
N ASP A 43 -2.72 -2.35 -13.18
CA ASP A 43 -3.06 -0.93 -13.27
C ASP A 43 -3.32 -0.32 -11.88
N PHE A 44 -2.37 -0.46 -10.96
CA PHE A 44 -2.40 0.23 -9.67
C PHE A 44 -0.97 0.52 -9.17
N ILE A 45 -0.85 1.51 -8.28
CA ILE A 45 0.36 1.74 -7.49
C ILE A 45 -0.02 1.49 -6.03
N PHE A 46 0.82 0.75 -5.31
CA PHE A 46 0.74 0.62 -3.86
C PHE A 46 2.14 0.72 -3.27
N GLU A 47 2.40 1.82 -2.57
CA GLU A 47 3.69 2.13 -1.96
C GLU A 47 3.51 2.29 -0.46
N VAL A 48 4.52 1.84 0.28
CA VAL A 48 4.61 1.98 1.72
C VAL A 48 5.98 2.54 2.04
N GLU A 49 6.02 3.68 2.71
CA GLU A 49 7.25 4.34 3.14
C GLU A 49 7.24 4.57 4.65
N ASN A 50 8.40 4.41 5.27
CA ASN A 50 8.58 4.81 6.65
C ASN A 50 8.69 6.34 6.71
N THR A 51 8.02 6.93 7.68
CA THR A 51 8.11 8.36 8.02
C THR A 51 8.62 8.47 9.45
N HIS A 52 9.02 9.68 9.89
CA HIS A 52 9.47 9.86 11.27
C HIS A 52 8.50 10.76 12.05
N PRO A 53 7.81 10.26 13.09
CA PRO A 53 7.66 8.86 13.52
C PRO A 53 6.38 8.24 12.92
N GLY A 54 6.41 7.28 12.00
CA GLY A 54 5.18 6.63 11.53
C GLY A 54 5.29 5.99 10.15
N VAL A 55 4.17 5.60 9.53
CA VAL A 55 4.16 5.03 8.17
C VAL A 55 3.26 5.83 7.27
N ARG A 56 3.60 5.87 5.97
CA ARG A 56 2.73 6.39 4.93
C ARG A 56 2.47 5.33 3.86
N ASN A 57 1.21 5.14 3.56
CA ASN A 57 0.72 4.24 2.52
C ASN A 57 0.12 5.09 1.40
N PHE A 58 0.57 4.88 0.17
CA PHE A 58 0.06 5.54 -1.02
C PHE A 58 -0.57 4.52 -1.97
N ILE A 59 -1.80 4.78 -2.39
CA ILE A 59 -2.53 3.93 -3.34
C ILE A 59 -3.01 4.81 -4.50
N ASP A 60 -2.69 4.41 -5.73
CA ASP A 60 -3.18 5.05 -6.96
C ASP A 60 -3.91 4.03 -7.83
N ILE A 61 -5.22 4.20 -7.99
CA ILE A 61 -6.10 3.28 -8.73
C ILE A 61 -6.93 4.00 -9.80
N PRO A 62 -7.33 3.30 -10.89
CA PRO A 62 -8.29 3.80 -11.85
C PRO A 62 -9.62 4.17 -11.17
N ALA A 63 -10.17 5.34 -11.48
CA ALA A 63 -11.42 5.83 -10.89
C ALA A 63 -12.67 5.07 -11.38
N ARG A 64 -12.51 4.07 -12.24
CA ARG A 64 -13.54 3.13 -12.70
C ARG A 64 -12.91 1.74 -12.74
N GLY A 65 -13.58 0.75 -12.16
CA GLY A 65 -13.14 -0.65 -12.26
C GLY A 65 -13.11 -1.10 -13.72
N LYS A 66 -12.31 -2.13 -14.01
CA LYS A 66 -12.44 -2.84 -15.30
C LYS A 66 -13.77 -3.58 -15.27
N GLY A 67 -14.79 -2.96 -15.86
CA GLY A 67 -16.05 -3.62 -16.22
C GLY A 67 -15.83 -4.57 -17.38
#